data_AF-A0A256XIY3-F1
#
_entry.id   AF-A0A256XIY3-F1
#
_cell.length_a   1.000
_cell.length_b   1.000
_cell.length_c   1.000
_cell.angle_alpha   90.00
_cell.angle_beta   90.00
_cell.angle_gamma   90.00
#
_symmetry.space_group_name_H-M   'P 1'
#
loop_
_entity.id
_entity.type
_entity.pdbx_description
1 polymer ?
#
loop_
_entity_poly.entity_id
_entity_poly.type
_entity_poly.pdbx_seq_one_letter_code
_entity_poly.pdbx_strand_id
1 'polypeptide(L)'
;MREDLRELLKSAEEDLKLAREIFRLCYYRHACFLAQQAVEKLLKSFLLDKKGTYPFTHDITLLINICKGIDLVFEYLLEIKADKLDKYYTGSRYPPMIEVSQEDAEEALGIAEKVRDFVLKKLNLLKDD
;
A
#
# COMPACT_ATOMS: atom_id res chain seq x y z
N MET A 1 -20.48 3.36 5.34
CA MET A 1 -19.09 3.76 5.08
C MET A 1 -19.09 5.23 4.71
N ARG A 2 -18.22 6.05 5.31
CA ARG A 2 -18.06 7.47 4.96
C ARG A 2 -17.65 7.61 3.48
N GLU A 3 -18.01 8.72 2.83
CA GLU A 3 -17.74 8.89 1.40
C GLU A 3 -16.24 9.01 1.11
N ASP A 4 -15.52 9.80 1.90
CA ASP A 4 -14.06 9.97 1.81
C ASP A 4 -13.31 8.64 1.96
N LEU A 5 -13.77 7.75 2.84
CA LEU A 5 -13.24 6.40 2.98
C LEU A 5 -13.49 5.55 1.73
N ARG A 6 -14.67 5.65 1.12
CA ARG A 6 -14.99 4.92 -0.12
C ARG A 6 -14.10 5.40 -1.28
N GLU A 7 -13.96 6.71 -1.43
CA GLU A 7 -13.12 7.32 -2.47
C GLU A 7 -11.65 6.92 -2.30
N LEU A 8 -11.15 6.95 -1.06
CA LEU A 8 -9.76 6.57 -0.77
C LEU A 8 -9.48 5.09 -1.05
N LEU A 9 -10.40 4.19 -0.66
CA LEU A 9 -10.31 2.77 -1.00
C LEU A 9 -10.38 2.53 -2.50
N LYS A 10 -11.30 3.20 -3.20
CA LYS A 10 -11.41 3.11 -4.66
C LYS A 10 -10.10 3.53 -5.34
N SER A 11 -9.50 4.62 -4.88
CA SER A 11 -8.22 5.09 -5.40
C SER A 11 -7.07 4.10 -5.13
N ALA A 12 -7.06 3.42 -3.98
CA ALA A 12 -6.07 2.38 -3.69
C ALA A 12 -6.22 1.15 -4.62
N GLU A 13 -7.46 0.74 -4.90
CA GLU A 13 -7.75 -0.35 -5.85
C GLU A 13 -7.36 0.03 -7.29
N GLU A 14 -7.60 1.28 -7.69
CA GLU A 14 -7.19 1.81 -8.99
C GLU A 14 -5.66 1.79 -9.14
N ASP A 15 -4.91 2.24 -8.13
CA ASP A 15 -3.45 2.19 -8.12
C ASP A 15 -2.95 0.75 -8.28
N LEU A 16 -3.49 -0.20 -7.51
CA LEU A 16 -3.07 -1.60 -7.55
C LEU A 16 -3.42 -2.26 -8.89
N LYS A 17 -4.59 -1.95 -9.45
CA LYS A 17 -4.95 -2.39 -10.80
C LYS A 17 -3.97 -1.83 -11.84
N LEU A 18 -3.68 -0.54 -11.79
CA LEU A 18 -2.76 0.09 -12.73
C LEU A 18 -1.33 -0.44 -12.56
N ALA A 19 -0.88 -0.70 -11.34
CA ALA A 19 0.42 -1.30 -11.05
C ALA A 19 0.59 -2.64 -11.80
N ARG A 20 -0.45 -3.48 -11.80
CA ARG A 20 -0.45 -4.76 -12.54
C ARG A 20 -0.37 -4.58 -14.05
N GLU A 21 -1.11 -3.62 -14.62
CA GLU A 21 -1.04 -3.36 -16.07
C GLU A 21 0.32 -2.77 -16.48
N ILE A 22 0.87 -1.85 -15.70
CA ILE A 22 2.19 -1.25 -15.94
C ILE A 22 3.32 -2.29 -15.82
N PHE A 23 3.19 -3.25 -14.90
CA PHE A 23 4.10 -4.37 -14.80
C PHE A 23 4.14 -5.21 -16.08
N ARG A 24 2.97 -5.51 -16.67
CA ARG A 24 2.89 -6.26 -17.95
C ARG A 24 3.54 -5.51 -19.11
N LEU A 25 3.57 -4.19 -19.05
CA LEU A 25 4.27 -3.32 -19.99
C LEU A 25 5.78 -3.20 -19.70
N CYS A 26 6.32 -3.98 -18.75
CA CYS A 26 7.73 -3.98 -18.34
C CYS A 26 8.23 -2.66 -17.74
N TYR A 27 7.32 -1.79 -17.28
CA TYR A 27 7.66 -0.54 -16.59
C TYR A 27 7.77 -0.76 -15.07
N TYR A 28 8.66 -1.66 -14.65
CA TYR A 28 8.77 -2.19 -13.28
C TYR A 28 8.86 -1.10 -12.20
N ARG A 29 9.68 -0.07 -12.42
CA ARG A 29 9.80 1.06 -11.48
C ARG A 29 8.47 1.79 -11.22
N HIS A 30 7.67 2.01 -12.26
CA HIS A 30 6.36 2.65 -12.12
C HIS A 30 5.34 1.71 -11.45
N ALA A 31 5.41 0.41 -11.74
CA ALA A 31 4.60 -0.59 -11.06
C ALA A 31 4.89 -0.60 -9.55
N CYS A 32 6.16 -0.56 -9.14
CA CYS A 32 6.55 -0.47 -7.73
C CYS A 32 6.07 0.82 -7.06
N PHE A 33 6.15 1.96 -7.76
CA PHE A 33 5.64 3.23 -7.24
C PHE A 33 4.14 3.16 -6.96
N LEU A 34 3.35 2.63 -7.89
CA LEU A 34 1.91 2.48 -7.70
C LEU A 34 1.56 1.43 -6.63
N ALA A 35 2.35 0.36 -6.51
CA ALA A 35 2.19 -0.61 -5.43
C ALA A 35 2.39 0.06 -4.05
N GLN A 36 3.40 0.92 -3.91
CA GLN A 36 3.61 1.71 -2.70
C GLN A 36 2.42 2.66 -2.43
N GLN A 37 1.93 3.38 -3.45
CA GLN A 37 0.78 4.28 -3.32
C GLN A 37 -0.50 3.54 -2.90
N ALA A 38 -0.75 2.34 -3.44
CA ALA A 38 -1.87 1.51 -3.06
C ALA A 38 -1.78 1.12 -1.56
N VAL A 39 -0.62 0.65 -1.10
CA VAL A 39 -0.38 0.30 0.33
C VAL A 39 -0.59 1.50 1.24
N GLU A 40 -0.07 2.67 0.86
CA GLU A 40 -0.23 3.91 1.62
C GLU A 40 -1.71 4.27 1.81
N LYS A 41 -2.49 4.25 0.72
CA LYS A 41 -3.93 4.59 0.74
C LYS A 41 -4.73 3.57 1.53
N LEU A 42 -4.41 2.28 1.45
CA LEU A 42 -5.03 1.23 2.26
C LEU A 42 -4.80 1.47 3.76
N LEU A 43 -3.57 1.74 4.18
CA LEU A 43 -3.26 2.04 5.58
C LEU A 43 -3.99 3.30 6.06
N LYS A 44 -4.01 4.35 5.24
CA LYS A 44 -4.76 5.58 5.52
C LYS A 44 -6.27 5.34 5.63
N SER A 45 -6.84 4.45 4.81
CA SER A 45 -8.24 4.05 4.92
C SER A 45 -8.56 3.39 6.27
N PHE A 46 -7.69 2.50 6.77
CA PHE A 46 -7.85 1.95 8.12
C PHE A 46 -7.80 3.04 9.20
N LEU A 47 -6.84 3.97 9.11
CA LEU A 47 -6.74 5.08 10.07
C LEU A 47 -7.96 6.01 9.99
N LEU A 48 -8.46 6.30 8.78
CA LEU A 48 -9.66 7.10 8.57
C LEU A 48 -10.89 6.44 9.20
N ASP A 49 -11.04 5.13 9.05
CA ASP A 49 -12.12 4.35 9.67
C ASP A 49 -12.05 4.39 11.21
N LYS A 50 -10.85 4.17 11.79
CA LYS A 50 -10.68 4.04 13.25
C LYS A 50 -10.54 5.35 14.00
N LYS A 51 -9.91 6.36 13.40
CA LYS A 51 -9.59 7.65 14.05
C LYS A 51 -10.27 8.85 13.40
N GLY A 52 -10.94 8.66 12.27
CA GLY A 52 -11.59 9.75 11.54
C GLY A 52 -10.63 10.68 10.79
N THR A 53 -9.32 10.42 10.83
CA THR A 53 -8.25 11.18 10.16
C THR A 53 -7.00 10.30 10.00
N TYR A 54 -6.04 10.75 9.18
CA TYR A 54 -4.74 10.11 8.96
C TYR A 54 -3.65 11.18 8.76
N PRO A 55 -2.36 10.87 9.06
CA PRO A 55 -1.27 11.80 8.81
C PRO A 55 -1.02 12.00 7.31
N PHE A 56 -0.65 13.21 6.92
CA PHE A 56 -0.24 13.53 5.56
C PHE A 56 1.23 13.15 5.35
N THR A 57 1.49 11.85 5.22
CA THR A 57 2.80 11.25 4.96
C THR A 57 2.68 10.15 3.90
N HIS A 58 3.79 9.82 3.26
CA HIS A 58 3.92 8.70 2.33
C HIS A 58 4.75 7.54 2.89
N ASP A 59 5.21 7.68 4.14
CA ASP A 59 6.02 6.70 4.85
C ASP A 59 5.16 5.53 5.34
N ILE A 60 5.31 4.37 4.68
CA ILE A 60 4.62 3.12 5.00
C ILE A 60 5.01 2.64 6.39
N THR A 61 6.29 2.73 6.76
CA THR A 61 6.78 2.32 8.08
C THR A 61 6.06 3.08 9.20
N LEU A 62 5.95 4.40 9.06
CA LEU A 62 5.24 5.27 10.00
C LEU A 62 3.75 4.93 10.05
N LEU A 63 3.10 4.77 8.90
CA LEU A 63 1.68 4.41 8.83
C LEU A 63 1.40 3.07 9.51
N ILE A 64 2.21 2.03 9.28
CA ILE A 64 2.09 0.72 9.94
C ILE A 64 2.21 0.88 11.46
N ASN A 65 3.20 1.64 11.95
CA ASN A 65 3.37 1.85 13.39
C ASN A 65 2.17 2.56 14.04
N ILE A 66 1.55 3.52 13.34
CA ILE A 66 0.34 4.20 13.84
C ILE A 66 -0.86 3.24 13.85
N CYS A 67 -1.01 2.40 12.82
CA CYS A 67 -2.05 1.37 12.78
C CYS A 67 -1.85 0.32 13.88
N LYS A 68 -0.61 -0.10 14.12
CA LYS A 68 -0.23 -1.03 15.19
C LYS A 68 -0.58 -0.52 16.59
N GLY A 69 -0.47 0.79 16.81
CA GLY A 69 -0.94 1.43 18.05
C GLY A 69 -2.46 1.35 18.26
N ILE A 70 -3.24 0.94 17.26
CA ILE A 70 -4.69 0.71 17.33
C ILE A 70 -4.97 -0.81 17.40
N ASP A 71 -4.32 -1.59 16.54
CA ASP A 71 -4.48 -3.04 16.45
C ASP A 71 -3.11 -3.69 16.22
N LEU A 72 -2.61 -4.40 17.24
CA LEU A 72 -1.28 -5.01 17.24
C LEU A 72 -1.06 -6.01 16.09
N VAL A 73 -2.13 -6.55 15.50
CA VAL A 73 -2.02 -7.48 14.37
C VAL A 73 -1.41 -6.81 13.14
N PHE A 74 -1.37 -5.47 13.06
CA PHE A 74 -0.65 -4.75 11.99
C PHE A 74 0.88 -4.97 12.01
N GLU A 75 1.46 -5.52 13.08
CA GLU A 75 2.86 -5.98 13.09
C GLU A 75 3.15 -6.97 11.94
N TYR A 76 2.16 -7.79 11.54
CA TYR A 76 2.23 -8.69 10.39
C TYR A 76 2.71 -7.99 9.11
N LEU A 77 2.39 -6.70 8.92
CA LEU A 77 2.80 -5.97 7.73
C LEU A 77 4.32 -5.71 7.69
N LEU A 78 4.98 -5.60 8.84
CA LEU A 78 6.45 -5.55 8.93
C LEU A 78 7.06 -6.93 8.70
N GLU A 79 6.41 -8.01 9.14
CA GLU A 79 6.87 -9.38 8.91
C GLU A 79 6.91 -9.73 7.42
N ILE A 80 5.90 -9.28 6.64
CA ILE A 80 5.87 -9.41 5.18
C ILE A 80 6.65 -8.31 4.46
N LYS A 81 7.36 -7.45 5.20
CA LYS A 81 8.27 -6.41 4.69
C LYS A 81 7.58 -5.32 3.85
N ALA A 82 6.36 -4.93 4.22
CA ALA A 82 5.62 -3.88 3.51
C ALA A 82 6.32 -2.51 3.55
N ASP A 83 7.07 -2.24 4.62
CA ASP A 83 7.93 -1.06 4.81
C ASP A 83 8.98 -0.90 3.71
N LYS A 84 9.47 -2.00 3.10
CA LYS A 84 10.44 -1.92 2.00
C LYS A 84 9.92 -1.15 0.79
N LEU A 85 8.62 -1.00 0.64
CA LEU A 85 8.04 -0.25 -0.47
C LEU A 85 8.38 1.24 -0.41
N ASP A 86 8.76 1.78 0.76
CA ASP A 86 9.17 3.18 0.94
C ASP A 86 10.30 3.59 -0.03
N LYS A 87 11.21 2.66 -0.37
CA LYS A 87 12.31 2.92 -1.32
C LYS A 87 11.80 3.33 -2.71
N TYR A 88 10.60 2.89 -3.09
CA TYR A 88 10.00 3.19 -4.38
C TYR A 88 9.30 4.53 -4.42
N TYR A 89 9.00 5.16 -3.28
CA TYR A 89 8.36 6.48 -3.27
C TYR A 89 9.30 7.58 -3.78
N THR A 90 10.54 7.63 -3.31
CA THR A 90 11.53 8.65 -3.71
C THR A 90 12.40 8.17 -4.86
N GLY A 91 12.91 6.94 -4.78
CA GLY A 91 13.86 6.39 -5.74
C GLY A 91 13.30 6.22 -7.15
N SER A 92 11.98 6.19 -7.31
CA SER A 92 11.34 6.09 -8.63
C SER A 92 11.17 7.42 -9.36
N ARG A 93 11.33 8.56 -8.66
CA ARG A 93 10.95 9.89 -9.15
C ARG A 93 12.12 10.87 -9.32
N TYR A 94 13.22 10.67 -8.60
CA TYR A 94 14.34 11.61 -8.61
C TYR A 94 15.67 10.92 -8.95
N PRO A 95 16.54 11.58 -9.75
CA PRO A 95 17.89 11.08 -9.99
C PRO A 95 18.77 11.04 -8.71
N PRO A 96 19.69 10.06 -8.59
CA PRO A 96 19.79 8.88 -9.45
C PRO A 96 18.57 7.96 -9.24
N MET A 97 17.96 7.56 -10.36
CA MET A 97 16.79 6.69 -10.32
C MET A 97 17.19 5.31 -9.82
N ILE A 98 16.34 4.70 -8.99
CA ILE A 98 16.53 3.32 -8.56
C ILE A 98 16.39 2.37 -9.77
N GLU A 99 17.31 1.41 -9.85
CA GLU A 99 17.18 0.26 -10.73
C GLU A 99 16.23 -0.75 -10.10
N VAL A 100 15.28 -1.22 -10.89
CA VAL A 100 14.22 -2.14 -10.44
C VAL A 100 14.18 -3.29 -11.41
N SER A 101 14.42 -4.49 -10.90
CA SER A 101 14.28 -5.74 -11.66
C SER A 101 12.81 -6.13 -11.83
N GLN A 102 12.54 -7.14 -12.66
CA GLN A 102 11.19 -7.71 -12.75
C GLN A 102 10.80 -8.33 -11.40
N GLU A 103 11.74 -9.03 -10.75
CA GLU A 103 11.57 -9.71 -9.47
C GLU A 103 11.24 -8.73 -8.34
N ASP A 104 11.90 -7.57 -8.31
CA ASP A 104 11.60 -6.48 -7.37
C ASP A 104 10.15 -5.99 -7.48
N ALA A 105 9.65 -5.89 -8.73
CA ALA A 105 8.29 -5.42 -8.99
C ALA A 105 7.24 -6.49 -8.74
N GLU A 106 7.57 -7.76 -8.98
CA GLU A 106 6.73 -8.89 -8.60
C GLU A 106 6.60 -9.01 -7.08
N GLU A 107 7.71 -8.87 -6.33
CA GLU A 107 7.70 -8.80 -4.86
C GLU A 107 6.83 -7.63 -4.38
N ALA A 108 7.00 -6.44 -4.98
CA ALA A 108 6.24 -5.25 -4.59
C ALA A 108 4.73 -5.41 -4.80
N LEU A 109 4.31 -5.97 -5.94
CA LEU A 109 2.91 -6.27 -6.21
C LEU A 109 2.35 -7.32 -5.25
N GLY A 110 3.10 -8.40 -4.99
CA GLY A 110 2.69 -9.45 -4.05
C GLY A 110 2.51 -8.94 -2.62
N ILE A 111 3.37 -8.03 -2.17
CA ILE A 111 3.22 -7.33 -0.89
C ILE A 111 1.95 -6.47 -0.89
N ALA A 112 1.74 -5.65 -1.94
CA ALA A 112 0.60 -4.75 -2.01
C ALA A 112 -0.75 -5.51 -2.02
N GLU A 113 -0.82 -6.65 -2.69
CA GLU A 113 -2.00 -7.53 -2.66
C GLU A 113 -2.27 -8.11 -1.27
N LYS A 114 -1.23 -8.56 -0.56
CA LYS A 114 -1.37 -9.04 0.83
C LYS A 114 -1.84 -7.93 1.78
N VAL A 115 -1.32 -6.71 1.62
CA VAL A 115 -1.77 -5.55 2.41
C VAL A 115 -3.24 -5.24 2.10
N ARG A 116 -3.65 -5.27 0.83
CA ARG A 116 -5.05 -5.05 0.43
C ARG A 116 -5.97 -6.01 1.18
N ASP A 117 -5.72 -7.31 1.07
CA ASP A 117 -6.59 -8.31 1.68
C ASP A 117 -6.62 -8.19 3.21
N PHE A 118 -5.45 -7.94 3.82
CA PHE A 118 -5.35 -7.70 5.25
C PHE A 118 -6.19 -6.49 5.70
N VAL A 119 -6.03 -5.34 5.05
CA VAL A 119 -6.73 -4.10 5.41
C VAL A 119 -8.23 -4.22 5.16
N LEU A 120 -8.65 -4.79 4.03
CA LEU A 120 -10.08 -4.97 3.74
C LEU A 120 -10.75 -5.92 4.73
N LYS A 121 -10.07 -6.96 5.21
CA LYS A 121 -10.55 -7.78 6.33
C LYS A 121 -10.70 -6.98 7.61
N LYS A 122 -9.72 -6.12 7.95
CA LYS A 122 -9.80 -5.22 9.13
C LYS A 122 -10.91 -4.17 9.04
N LEU A 123 -11.36 -3.86 7.83
CA LEU A 123 -12.52 -3.00 7.54
C LEU A 123 -13.84 -3.78 7.42
N ASN A 124 -13.84 -5.11 7.60
CA ASN A 124 -14.99 -6.00 7.39
C ASN A 124 -15.59 -5.90 5.96
N LEU A 125 -14.75 -5.64 4.97
CA LEU A 125 -15.14 -5.52 3.55
C LEU A 125 -14.84 -6.79 2.73
N LEU A 126 -14.04 -7.71 3.28
CA LEU A 126 -13.92 -9.08 2.79
C LEU A 126 -14.64 -9.99 3.79
N LYS A 127 -15.56 -10.81 3.30
CA LYS A 127 -16.11 -11.91 4.09
C LYS A 127 -15.09 -13.05 4.08
N ASP A 128 -14.85 -13.67 5.23
CA ASP A 128 -14.17 -14.96 5.24
C ASP A 128 -15.13 -15.98 4.61
N ASP A 129 -14.69 -16.63 3.53
CA ASP A 129 -15.38 -17.77 2.90
C ASP A 129 -15.33 -19.00 3.81
#